data_AF-A0A1G9G320-F1
#
_entry.id   AF-A0A1G9G320-F1
#
_cell.length_a   1.000
_cell.length_b   1.000
_cell.length_c   1.000
_cell.angle_alpha   90.00
_cell.angle_beta   90.00
_cell.angle_gamma   90.00
#
_symmetry.space_group_name_H-M   'P 1'
#
loop_
_entity.id
_entity.type
_entity.pdbx_description
1 polymer ?
#
loop_
_entity_poly.entity_id
_entity_poly.type
_entity_poly.pdbx_seq_one_letter_code
_entity_poly.pdbx_strand_id
1 'polypeptide(L)'
;MARESSVPDDDRCVGDELSSTSNDETSELLGRRSYMKLAGATTAAAAVFSTGASADDGDYDVIEARGQVIRIGNETFENKLVDVSNGNGITFVVDGAATIRNIGISGLYQGDGFIFSITAPRGTVEFENIYIGDGANKSGSSFVHGPGAIFYHASASADVVFRECNVQGYPNNGWYCSNSSRGGSVTWERCFGKNNGVTTFRAASGGDTLRDCVAYNDNTDYSTEYGSWGNYNESSGRPLWVWQPGGCTVEDCHFDAGQYNAAVITHHGASVALDGGAVAGGTQGRVNTSNAGSSPDLSIPDGVPTSAEQAASGESDSGSDGGSEPDEEELEHTLLFDGDASDVTRYEFSVDGDVEPSNYEGATIDDAAGIEDAVAHGVVADWRDAFRFSGELEALTVDGPATVLLDDEEIDPADYGEDLPHVLEVEGQGEPTSFEITVDGTIELDSEDEPEDEATTISGSTVQSSVTDDSLTFRFSGALTDVSIIDGEAAVSLDDEEIDPDDFGDHELLPHALVIDGTQDEEPSAYSFEASGAVFKSTYQDATIDANDVIEGRTVRGVVDDHLDAYWFEGGIEDFTLRGRAEVDVQYNVRNQ
;
A
#
# COMPACT_ATOMS: atom_id res chain seq x y z
N MET A 1 42.13 4.89 -27.39
CA MET A 1 43.22 4.29 -26.60
C MET A 1 43.34 5.06 -25.28
N ALA A 2 42.45 4.76 -24.34
CA ALA A 2 42.68 4.95 -22.92
C ALA A 2 42.24 3.61 -22.31
N ARG A 3 43.18 2.92 -21.67
CA ARG A 3 42.91 1.70 -20.91
C ARG A 3 42.34 2.15 -19.58
N GLU A 4 41.13 1.75 -19.27
CA GLU A 4 40.64 1.80 -17.89
C GLU A 4 41.34 0.69 -17.09
N SER A 5 41.76 1.06 -15.88
CA SER A 5 42.54 0.21 -14.99
C SER A 5 41.62 -0.76 -14.26
N SER A 6 42.02 -2.02 -14.22
CA SER A 6 41.39 -3.07 -13.40
C SER A 6 41.50 -2.73 -11.92
N VAL A 7 40.37 -2.42 -11.28
CA VAL A 7 40.23 -2.46 -9.83
C VAL A 7 39.66 -3.85 -9.48
N PRO A 8 40.26 -4.61 -8.54
CA PRO A 8 39.64 -5.80 -8.00
C PRO A 8 38.33 -5.43 -7.27
N ASP A 9 37.27 -6.19 -7.49
CA ASP A 9 36.01 -6.06 -6.74
C ASP A 9 36.29 -6.45 -5.26
N ASP A 10 36.43 -5.45 -4.39
CA ASP A 10 36.53 -5.64 -2.94
C ASP A 10 35.12 -5.94 -2.38
N ASP A 11 34.96 -7.13 -1.81
CA ASP A 11 33.82 -7.54 -0.99
C ASP A 11 33.64 -6.55 0.17
N ARG A 12 32.58 -5.74 0.14
CA ARG A 12 32.06 -5.04 1.32
C ARG A 12 30.62 -5.42 1.55
N CYS A 13 30.45 -6.55 2.23
CA CYS A 13 29.31 -6.76 3.11
C CYS A 13 29.70 -6.19 4.49
N VAL A 14 28.87 -5.34 5.09
CA VAL A 14 29.11 -4.85 6.46
C VAL A 14 28.77 -5.98 7.43
N GLY A 15 29.79 -6.65 7.97
CA GLY A 15 29.60 -7.66 9.02
C GLY A 15 30.91 -8.23 9.58
N ASP A 16 31.35 -7.67 10.71
CA ASP A 16 32.13 -8.24 11.85
C ASP A 16 32.99 -7.12 12.50
N GLU A 17 33.23 -7.01 13.81
CA GLU A 17 33.65 -8.01 14.79
C GLU A 17 33.21 -7.62 16.23
N LEU A 18 32.84 -8.59 17.09
CA LEU A 18 33.06 -8.48 18.53
C LEU A 18 33.67 -9.76 19.12
N SER A 19 34.77 -9.54 19.85
CA SER A 19 35.73 -10.50 20.37
C SER A 19 35.20 -11.44 21.46
N SER A 20 35.67 -12.69 21.40
CA SER A 20 35.53 -13.73 22.43
C SER A 20 36.21 -13.37 23.76
N THR A 21 35.57 -13.67 24.89
CA THR A 21 36.29 -14.05 26.12
C THR A 21 35.53 -15.15 26.87
N SER A 22 36.25 -16.25 27.09
CA SER A 22 35.88 -17.42 27.87
C SER A 22 35.71 -17.14 29.37
N ASN A 23 34.77 -17.83 30.03
CA ASN A 23 35.08 -18.63 31.23
C ASN A 23 33.93 -19.57 31.60
N ASP A 24 34.37 -20.70 32.14
CA ASP A 24 33.70 -21.97 32.37
C ASP A 24 33.16 -22.08 33.82
N GLU A 25 32.50 -23.20 34.09
CA GLU A 25 32.20 -23.84 35.39
C GLU A 25 30.77 -23.73 35.99
N THR A 26 30.01 -24.81 35.72
CA THR A 26 29.31 -25.75 36.66
C THR A 26 28.30 -25.23 37.70
N SER A 27 27.23 -25.90 38.11
CA SER A 27 26.50 -27.13 37.74
C SER A 27 25.33 -27.32 38.76
N GLU A 28 24.29 -28.09 38.40
CA GLU A 28 23.49 -28.97 39.31
C GLU A 28 22.42 -28.32 40.27
N LEU A 29 21.14 -28.72 40.45
CA LEU A 29 20.33 -29.94 40.16
C LEU A 29 18.78 -29.69 40.15
N LEU A 30 18.10 -30.37 39.21
CA LEU A 30 16.83 -31.15 39.28
C LEU A 30 15.44 -30.53 39.58
N GLY A 31 14.48 -30.76 38.65
CA GLY A 31 13.04 -30.57 38.91
C GLY A 31 11.99 -30.97 37.84
N ARG A 32 12.14 -32.08 37.12
CA ARG A 32 11.10 -32.93 36.43
C ARG A 32 9.77 -32.27 35.92
N ARG A 33 9.62 -32.13 34.59
CA ARG A 33 8.53 -32.72 33.75
C ARG A 33 8.72 -32.43 32.23
N SER A 34 8.57 -33.53 31.46
CA SER A 34 8.25 -33.73 30.03
C SER A 34 9.08 -33.13 28.87
N TYR A 35 9.52 -34.09 28.05
CA TYR A 35 10.24 -34.11 26.77
C TYR A 35 10.06 -32.97 25.75
N MET A 36 11.15 -32.21 25.58
CA MET A 36 11.64 -31.65 24.31
C MET A 36 13.16 -31.90 24.26
N LYS A 37 13.71 -32.29 23.10
CA LYS A 37 15.14 -32.31 22.68
C LYS A 37 15.12 -32.67 21.19
N LEU A 38 15.58 -31.91 20.20
CA LEU A 38 16.56 -30.83 20.02
C LEU A 38 17.94 -31.04 20.69
N ALA A 39 18.93 -31.23 19.82
CA ALA A 39 20.36 -30.90 19.98
C ALA A 39 20.79 -30.36 18.59
N GLY A 40 21.56 -29.30 18.41
CA GLY A 40 22.30 -28.47 19.36
C GLY A 40 22.54 -27.06 18.82
N ALA A 41 23.08 -26.23 19.70
CA ALA A 41 23.02 -24.78 19.71
C ALA A 41 23.73 -24.05 18.56
N THR A 42 23.02 -23.11 17.95
CA THR A 42 23.51 -21.85 17.40
C THR A 42 22.79 -20.72 18.12
N THR A 43 23.53 -19.68 18.51
CA THR A 43 23.04 -18.53 19.26
C THR A 43 22.05 -17.74 18.40
N ALA A 44 20.76 -17.89 18.64
CA ALA A 44 19.73 -17.05 18.03
C ALA A 44 19.70 -15.71 18.78
N ALA A 45 20.05 -14.62 18.09
CA ALA A 45 19.54 -13.32 18.47
C ALA A 45 18.03 -13.36 18.18
N ALA A 46 17.22 -13.36 19.23
CA ALA A 46 15.78 -13.25 19.10
C ALA A 46 15.47 -11.90 18.46
N ALA A 47 15.11 -11.90 17.16
CA ALA A 47 14.27 -10.87 16.62
C ALA A 47 12.95 -10.95 17.40
N VAL A 48 12.69 -9.94 18.22
CA VAL A 48 11.36 -9.74 18.77
C VAL A 48 10.49 -9.39 17.58
N PHE A 49 9.72 -10.36 17.09
CA PHE A 49 8.57 -10.08 16.25
C PHE A 49 7.59 -9.30 17.13
N SER A 50 7.56 -7.98 16.96
CA SER A 50 6.36 -7.23 17.27
C SER A 50 5.31 -7.71 16.27
N THR A 51 4.42 -8.59 16.73
CA THR A 51 3.10 -8.74 16.15
C THR A 51 2.40 -7.39 16.30
N GLY A 52 2.61 -6.51 15.34
CA GLY A 52 1.72 -5.39 15.07
C GLY A 52 0.62 -5.95 14.20
N ALA A 53 -0.56 -6.14 14.80
CA ALA A 53 -1.78 -6.35 14.06
C ALA A 53 -2.21 -4.99 13.50
N SER A 54 -2.24 -4.89 12.18
CA SER A 54 -3.27 -4.18 11.43
C SER A 54 -3.48 -5.06 10.22
N ALA A 55 -4.50 -5.90 10.27
CA ALA A 55 -5.07 -6.48 9.07
C ALA A 55 -6.06 -5.42 8.60
N ASP A 56 -5.66 -4.64 7.61
CA ASP A 56 -6.57 -3.99 6.68
C ASP A 56 -5.81 -3.76 5.36
N ASP A 57 -6.47 -4.17 4.28
CA ASP A 57 -6.11 -4.23 2.87
C ASP A 57 -4.81 -4.96 2.45
N GLY A 58 -4.97 -6.27 2.19
CA GLY A 58 -4.07 -7.06 1.36
C GLY A 58 -3.69 -8.42 1.97
N ASP A 59 -3.70 -9.49 1.16
CA ASP A 59 -3.33 -10.87 1.51
C ASP A 59 -1.81 -11.09 1.85
N TYR A 60 -1.12 -10.04 2.31
CA TYR A 60 0.33 -9.99 2.52
C TYR A 60 0.77 -9.26 3.80
N ASP A 61 1.97 -9.61 4.31
CA ASP A 61 2.57 -8.87 5.44
C ASP A 61 3.44 -7.70 4.93
N VAL A 62 3.38 -6.56 5.61
CA VAL A 62 4.24 -5.40 5.32
C VAL A 62 5.55 -5.45 6.11
N ILE A 63 6.68 -5.21 5.43
CA ILE A 63 8.02 -5.07 6.02
C ILE A 63 8.55 -3.66 5.76
N GLU A 64 8.56 -2.82 6.79
CA GLU A 64 9.20 -1.51 6.71
C GLU A 64 10.74 -1.62 6.71
N ALA A 65 11.40 -0.89 5.80
CA ALA A 65 12.85 -0.75 5.79
C ALA A 65 13.35 0.08 6.99
N ARG A 66 14.38 -0.42 7.67
CA ARG A 66 14.97 0.13 8.90
C ARG A 66 16.51 0.05 8.88
N GLY A 67 17.13 -0.28 7.74
CA GLY A 67 18.56 -0.55 7.64
C GLY A 67 18.95 -2.00 7.99
N GLN A 68 17.98 -2.91 8.00
CA GLN A 68 18.13 -4.29 8.47
C GLN A 68 18.60 -5.27 7.38
N VAL A 69 19.14 -6.39 7.85
CA VAL A 69 19.44 -7.56 7.01
C VAL A 69 18.53 -8.70 7.42
N ILE A 70 17.78 -9.25 6.47
CA ILE A 70 16.92 -10.43 6.65
C ILE A 70 17.63 -11.63 6.01
N ARG A 71 17.72 -12.75 6.72
CA ARG A 71 18.33 -13.98 6.21
C ARG A 71 17.24 -14.98 5.85
N ILE A 72 17.29 -15.51 4.63
CA ILE A 72 16.38 -16.52 4.12
C ILE A 72 17.17 -17.83 3.97
N GLY A 73 16.80 -18.82 4.78
CA GLY A 73 17.49 -20.10 4.89
C GLY A 73 16.93 -21.16 3.95
N ASN A 74 16.56 -22.33 4.49
CA ASN A 74 15.88 -23.38 3.73
C ASN A 74 14.38 -23.32 4.02
N GLU A 75 13.71 -22.34 3.43
CA GLU A 75 12.30 -22.02 3.73
C GLU A 75 11.58 -21.42 2.52
N THR A 76 10.27 -21.26 2.67
CA THR A 76 9.45 -20.44 1.77
C THR A 76 9.30 -19.05 2.40
N PHE A 77 9.62 -18.01 1.64
CA PHE A 77 9.46 -16.61 2.02
C PHE A 77 8.49 -15.96 1.02
N GLU A 78 7.28 -15.65 1.46
CA GLU A 78 6.20 -15.30 0.53
C GLU A 78 5.22 -14.26 1.05
N ASN A 79 4.52 -13.61 0.11
CA ASN A 79 3.45 -12.63 0.31
C ASN A 79 3.91 -11.49 1.20
N LYS A 80 4.84 -10.68 0.69
CA LYS A 80 5.41 -9.55 1.43
C LYS A 80 5.45 -8.30 0.58
N LEU A 81 4.89 -7.22 1.13
CA LEU A 81 5.14 -5.87 0.65
C LEU A 81 6.27 -5.26 1.48
N VAL A 82 7.38 -4.91 0.84
CA VAL A 82 8.54 -4.32 1.51
C VAL A 82 8.57 -2.82 1.20
N ASP A 83 8.22 -2.01 2.19
CA ASP A 83 8.20 -0.56 2.07
C ASP A 83 9.61 0.03 2.30
N VAL A 84 10.16 0.66 1.26
CA VAL A 84 11.44 1.37 1.29
C VAL A 84 11.28 2.89 1.12
N SER A 85 10.05 3.41 1.12
CA SER A 85 9.71 4.83 0.91
C SER A 85 10.35 5.76 1.96
N ASN A 86 10.59 5.24 3.17
CA ASN A 86 11.20 5.98 4.27
C ASN A 86 12.71 6.28 4.09
N GLY A 87 13.33 5.81 3.00
CA GLY A 87 14.72 6.05 2.63
C GLY A 87 15.75 5.20 3.38
N ASN A 88 15.33 4.32 4.30
CA ASN A 88 16.23 3.35 4.90
C ASN A 88 16.52 2.20 3.93
N GLY A 89 17.72 1.62 4.06
CA GLY A 89 18.08 0.42 3.30
C GLY A 89 17.46 -0.86 3.88
N ILE A 90 17.45 -1.91 3.08
CA ILE A 90 17.19 -3.29 3.49
C ILE A 90 17.98 -4.23 2.58
N THR A 91 18.37 -5.40 3.10
CA THR A 91 19.02 -6.46 2.33
C THR A 91 18.52 -7.84 2.75
N PHE A 92 18.12 -8.65 1.79
CA PHE A 92 17.81 -10.05 1.95
C PHE A 92 19.01 -10.90 1.57
N VAL A 93 19.55 -11.67 2.52
CA VAL A 93 20.63 -12.63 2.29
C VAL A 93 20.03 -14.02 2.19
N VAL A 94 20.07 -14.59 0.99
CA VAL A 94 19.54 -15.95 0.73
C VAL A 94 20.69 -16.95 0.89
N ASP A 95 20.73 -17.68 2.00
CA ASP A 95 21.86 -18.56 2.37
C ASP A 95 21.51 -20.06 2.36
N GLY A 96 20.25 -20.42 2.10
CA GLY A 96 19.79 -21.79 1.86
C GLY A 96 19.04 -21.99 0.54
N ALA A 97 18.55 -23.21 0.33
CA ALA A 97 17.67 -23.54 -0.78
C ALA A 97 16.25 -23.09 -0.41
N ALA A 98 15.76 -22.05 -1.07
CA ALA A 98 14.54 -21.33 -0.68
C ALA A 98 13.60 -21.13 -1.86
N THR A 99 12.31 -20.98 -1.57
CA THR A 99 11.31 -20.46 -2.50
C THR A 99 10.94 -19.06 -2.02
N ILE A 100 11.15 -18.06 -2.86
CA ILE A 100 10.87 -16.65 -2.59
C ILE A 100 9.83 -16.24 -3.60
N ARG A 101 8.61 -15.92 -3.17
CA ARG A 101 7.54 -15.60 -4.12
C ARG A 101 6.58 -14.55 -3.64
N ASN A 102 5.91 -13.87 -4.55
CA ASN A 102 4.93 -12.85 -4.22
C ASN A 102 5.53 -11.74 -3.33
N ILE A 103 6.60 -11.11 -3.82
CA ILE A 103 7.32 -10.08 -3.08
C ILE A 103 7.31 -8.79 -3.89
N GLY A 104 6.70 -7.75 -3.32
CA GLY A 104 6.74 -6.38 -3.82
C GLY A 104 7.73 -5.53 -3.04
N ILE A 105 8.58 -4.77 -3.73
CA ILE A 105 9.37 -3.70 -3.12
C ILE A 105 8.71 -2.38 -3.51
N SER A 106 8.06 -1.73 -2.54
CA SER A 106 7.31 -0.49 -2.72
C SER A 106 8.15 0.72 -2.32
N GLY A 107 8.25 1.70 -3.21
CA GLY A 107 9.01 2.93 -3.04
C GLY A 107 10.41 2.94 -3.66
N LEU A 108 10.95 4.15 -3.85
CA LEU A 108 12.27 4.36 -4.45
C LEU A 108 13.39 3.96 -3.47
N TYR A 109 14.15 2.91 -3.80
CA TYR A 109 15.21 2.43 -2.92
C TYR A 109 16.40 3.40 -2.83
N GLN A 110 16.79 3.75 -1.59
CA GLN A 110 17.91 4.67 -1.32
C GLN A 110 19.08 4.00 -0.57
N GLY A 111 19.04 2.69 -0.37
CA GLY A 111 20.11 1.94 0.31
C GLY A 111 21.41 1.85 -0.50
N ASP A 112 22.45 1.29 0.11
CA ASP A 112 23.80 1.21 -0.47
C ASP A 112 24.10 -0.12 -1.17
N GLY A 113 23.32 -1.16 -0.88
CA GLY A 113 23.56 -2.55 -1.27
C GLY A 113 22.70 -3.05 -2.42
N PHE A 114 22.67 -4.39 -2.54
CA PHE A 114 21.68 -5.08 -3.36
C PHE A 114 20.47 -5.46 -2.49
N ILE A 115 19.25 -5.40 -3.04
CA ILE A 115 18.05 -5.85 -2.32
C ILE A 115 18.17 -7.32 -1.96
N PHE A 116 18.49 -8.18 -2.94
CA PHE A 116 18.74 -9.61 -2.72
C PHE A 116 20.20 -9.96 -2.97
N SER A 117 20.80 -10.66 -2.01
CA SER A 117 22.16 -11.21 -2.10
C SER A 117 22.11 -12.72 -1.89
N ILE A 118 22.32 -13.46 -2.98
CA ILE A 118 22.23 -14.92 -3.00
C ILE A 118 23.60 -15.50 -2.68
N THR A 119 23.71 -16.19 -1.55
CA THR A 119 24.93 -16.82 -1.03
C THR A 119 24.80 -18.34 -0.86
N ALA A 120 23.62 -18.89 -1.17
CA ALA A 120 23.29 -20.31 -1.03
C ALA A 120 24.37 -21.21 -1.68
N PRO A 121 24.99 -22.12 -0.90
CA PRO A 121 26.13 -22.91 -1.38
C PRO A 121 25.72 -24.13 -2.21
N ARG A 122 24.43 -24.47 -2.29
CA ARG A 122 23.90 -25.64 -3.03
C ARG A 122 22.37 -25.62 -2.98
N GLY A 123 21.77 -26.49 -3.79
CA GLY A 123 20.31 -26.62 -3.89
C GLY A 123 19.76 -25.66 -4.92
N THR A 124 18.46 -25.44 -4.88
CA THR A 124 17.75 -24.53 -5.77
C THR A 124 17.21 -23.36 -4.96
N VAL A 125 17.37 -22.14 -5.50
CA VAL A 125 16.68 -20.95 -5.02
C VAL A 125 15.71 -20.50 -6.10
N GLU A 126 14.43 -20.46 -5.79
CA GLU A 126 13.37 -20.08 -6.73
C GLU A 126 12.86 -18.69 -6.35
N PHE A 127 12.81 -17.79 -7.31
CA PHE A 127 12.16 -16.49 -7.26
C PHE A 127 10.99 -16.51 -8.24
N GLU A 128 9.79 -16.20 -7.78
CA GLU A 128 8.57 -16.22 -8.58
C GLU A 128 7.69 -15.01 -8.24
N ASN A 129 7.11 -14.34 -9.23
CA ASN A 129 6.22 -13.20 -9.01
C ASN A 129 6.84 -12.12 -8.08
N ILE A 130 7.93 -11.50 -8.55
CA ILE A 130 8.70 -10.52 -7.77
C ILE A 130 8.67 -9.17 -8.47
N TYR A 131 8.24 -8.12 -7.76
CA TYR A 131 8.32 -6.75 -8.24
C TYR A 131 9.39 -5.94 -7.51
N ILE A 132 10.33 -5.42 -8.28
CA ILE A 132 11.37 -4.47 -7.87
C ILE A 132 11.46 -3.36 -8.93
N GLY A 133 10.31 -2.77 -9.28
CA GLY A 133 10.16 -1.87 -10.42
C GLY A 133 10.27 -0.37 -10.10
N ASP A 134 10.10 0.04 -8.84
CA ASP A 134 10.15 1.46 -8.45
C ASP A 134 11.57 2.05 -8.51
N GLY A 135 12.57 1.19 -8.66
CA GLY A 135 13.95 1.55 -8.92
C GLY A 135 14.71 2.05 -7.70
N ALA A 136 15.84 2.71 -7.96
CA ALA A 136 16.72 3.18 -6.91
C ALA A 136 17.49 4.45 -7.31
N ASN A 137 17.94 5.21 -6.32
CA ASN A 137 18.89 6.31 -6.53
C ASN A 137 20.21 6.07 -5.79
N LYS A 138 21.19 6.97 -5.99
CA LYS A 138 22.53 6.83 -5.38
C LYS A 138 22.68 7.57 -4.04
N SER A 139 21.61 8.05 -3.43
CA SER A 139 21.68 8.94 -2.28
C SER A 139 22.32 8.28 -1.06
N GLY A 140 22.05 7.00 -0.79
CA GLY A 140 22.70 6.25 0.28
C GLY A 140 23.96 5.47 -0.11
N SER A 141 24.30 5.39 -1.41
CA SER A 141 25.43 4.56 -1.88
C SER A 141 26.74 5.35 -2.03
N SER A 142 27.83 4.79 -1.51
CA SER A 142 29.20 5.26 -1.82
C SER A 142 29.83 4.58 -3.04
N PHE A 143 29.18 3.55 -3.60
CA PHE A 143 29.66 2.82 -4.76
C PHE A 143 29.43 3.60 -6.06
N VAL A 144 30.39 3.54 -6.99
CA VAL A 144 30.37 4.32 -8.25
C VAL A 144 29.14 4.04 -9.12
N HIS A 145 28.65 2.80 -9.10
CA HIS A 145 27.47 2.40 -9.85
C HIS A 145 26.17 2.53 -9.06
N GLY A 146 26.19 2.79 -7.75
CA GLY A 146 24.98 2.80 -6.92
C GLY A 146 24.52 1.40 -6.49
N PRO A 147 23.32 1.31 -5.87
CA PRO A 147 22.69 0.04 -5.52
C PRO A 147 22.25 -0.76 -6.76
N GLY A 148 22.12 -2.07 -6.61
CA GLY A 148 21.54 -2.97 -7.62
C GLY A 148 20.37 -3.76 -7.04
N ALA A 149 19.63 -4.49 -7.88
CA ALA A 149 18.47 -5.23 -7.37
C ALA A 149 18.90 -6.60 -6.79
N ILE A 150 19.46 -7.47 -7.64
CA ILE A 150 19.76 -8.86 -7.29
C ILE A 150 21.21 -9.20 -7.59
N PHE A 151 21.91 -9.79 -6.60
CA PHE A 151 23.30 -10.21 -6.69
C PHE A 151 23.49 -11.69 -6.40
N TYR A 152 24.05 -12.41 -7.37
CA TYR A 152 24.57 -13.77 -7.17
C TYR A 152 26.02 -13.68 -6.66
N HIS A 153 26.24 -14.04 -5.40
CA HIS A 153 27.53 -13.89 -4.75
C HIS A 153 28.58 -14.87 -5.32
N ALA A 154 29.86 -14.48 -5.30
CA ALA A 154 30.95 -15.31 -5.82
C ALA A 154 31.19 -16.61 -5.02
N SER A 155 30.61 -16.71 -3.82
CA SER A 155 30.64 -17.91 -2.97
C SER A 155 29.42 -18.81 -3.13
N ALA A 156 28.40 -18.38 -3.87
CA ALA A 156 27.21 -19.18 -4.13
C ALA A 156 27.53 -20.29 -5.14
N SER A 157 26.80 -21.40 -5.01
CA SER A 157 26.83 -22.50 -5.98
C SER A 157 25.50 -23.24 -6.09
N ALA A 158 24.41 -22.58 -5.70
CA ALA A 158 23.05 -23.04 -5.92
C ALA A 158 22.61 -22.75 -7.36
N ASP A 159 21.68 -23.55 -7.86
CA ASP A 159 20.95 -23.22 -9.09
C ASP A 159 19.85 -22.21 -8.73
N VAL A 160 19.67 -21.17 -9.53
CA VAL A 160 18.68 -20.11 -9.27
C VAL A 160 17.72 -20.02 -10.43
N VAL A 161 16.43 -19.97 -10.13
CA VAL A 161 15.36 -19.77 -11.12
C VAL A 161 14.65 -18.47 -10.78
N PHE A 162 14.56 -17.57 -11.74
CA PHE A 162 13.71 -16.38 -11.71
C PHE A 162 12.56 -16.61 -12.69
N ARG A 163 11.32 -16.55 -12.21
CA ARG A 163 10.10 -16.64 -12.99
C ARG A 163 9.28 -15.40 -12.74
N GLU A 164 8.77 -14.76 -13.79
CA GLU A 164 7.79 -13.68 -13.63
C GLU A 164 8.30 -12.56 -12.69
N CYS A 165 9.54 -12.12 -12.90
CA CYS A 165 10.15 -11.07 -12.10
C CYS A 165 10.27 -9.77 -12.89
N ASN A 166 9.92 -8.66 -12.25
CA ASN A 166 10.00 -7.31 -12.77
C ASN A 166 11.10 -6.51 -12.06
N VAL A 167 12.16 -6.10 -12.76
CA VAL A 167 13.27 -5.32 -12.18
C VAL A 167 13.62 -4.11 -13.03
N GLN A 168 13.41 -2.92 -12.49
CA GLN A 168 13.57 -1.68 -13.25
C GLN A 168 14.31 -0.59 -12.47
N GLY A 169 14.92 0.36 -13.18
CA GLY A 169 15.35 1.62 -12.58
C GLY A 169 16.52 1.54 -11.60
N TYR A 170 17.32 0.47 -11.60
CA TYR A 170 18.49 0.38 -10.71
C TYR A 170 19.74 1.03 -11.35
N PRO A 171 20.46 1.93 -10.66
CA PRO A 171 21.68 2.56 -11.17
C PRO A 171 22.78 1.55 -11.56
N ASN A 172 22.81 0.40 -10.89
CA ASN A 172 23.74 -0.69 -11.12
C ASN A 172 23.09 -1.77 -12.01
N ASN A 173 23.23 -3.03 -11.62
CA ASN A 173 22.66 -4.19 -12.28
C ASN A 173 21.23 -4.46 -11.79
N GLY A 174 20.35 -4.89 -12.70
CA GLY A 174 19.11 -5.56 -12.31
C GLY A 174 19.46 -6.92 -11.71
N TRP A 175 19.91 -7.86 -12.55
CA TRP A 175 20.51 -9.13 -12.14
C TRP A 175 22.01 -9.14 -12.36
N TYR A 176 22.79 -9.05 -11.29
CA TYR A 176 24.23 -9.32 -11.31
C TYR A 176 24.45 -10.81 -11.07
N CYS A 177 24.48 -11.61 -12.13
CA CYS A 177 24.58 -13.06 -12.04
C CYS A 177 25.82 -13.68 -12.69
N SER A 178 26.77 -12.88 -13.21
CA SER A 178 27.96 -13.44 -13.89
C SER A 178 28.88 -14.30 -13.01
N ASN A 179 28.66 -14.30 -11.70
CA ASN A 179 29.36 -15.18 -10.76
C ASN A 179 28.87 -16.64 -10.84
N SER A 180 27.75 -16.93 -11.52
CA SER A 180 27.30 -18.30 -11.85
C SER A 180 28.38 -19.11 -12.56
N SER A 181 29.27 -18.44 -13.31
CA SER A 181 30.47 -19.04 -13.93
C SER A 181 31.41 -19.73 -12.94
N ARG A 182 31.31 -19.45 -11.64
CA ARG A 182 32.12 -20.04 -10.56
C ARG A 182 31.43 -21.24 -9.90
N GLY A 183 30.14 -21.43 -10.14
CA GLY A 183 29.32 -22.51 -9.57
C GLY A 183 27.83 -22.18 -9.65
N GLY A 184 27.01 -23.23 -9.82
CA GLY A 184 25.56 -23.10 -10.04
C GLY A 184 25.21 -22.71 -11.49
N SER A 185 23.95 -22.33 -11.67
CA SER A 185 23.39 -21.83 -12.92
C SER A 185 22.23 -20.88 -12.63
N VAL A 186 21.93 -19.99 -13.57
CA VAL A 186 20.80 -19.07 -13.44
C VAL A 186 19.85 -19.20 -14.62
N THR A 187 18.57 -19.43 -14.33
CA THR A 187 17.49 -19.47 -15.31
C THR A 187 16.58 -18.27 -15.10
N TRP A 188 16.33 -17.51 -16.16
CA TRP A 188 15.30 -16.48 -16.22
C TRP A 188 14.21 -16.92 -17.18
N GLU A 189 12.96 -16.96 -16.72
CA GLU A 189 11.78 -17.32 -17.51
C GLU A 189 10.75 -16.22 -17.36
N ARG A 190 10.27 -15.63 -18.47
CA ARG A 190 9.28 -14.53 -18.44
C ARG A 190 9.67 -13.44 -17.45
N CYS A 191 10.90 -12.92 -17.54
CA CYS A 191 11.35 -11.82 -16.69
C CYS A 191 11.36 -10.51 -17.48
N PHE A 192 10.96 -9.43 -16.83
CA PHE A 192 10.97 -8.08 -17.37
C PHE A 192 12.06 -7.25 -16.71
N GLY A 193 12.77 -6.43 -17.49
CA GLY A 193 13.56 -5.38 -16.85
C GLY A 193 13.91 -4.19 -17.72
N LYS A 194 13.86 -3.01 -17.11
CA LYS A 194 13.88 -1.73 -17.81
C LYS A 194 14.84 -0.75 -17.15
N ASN A 195 15.61 0.01 -17.93
CA ASN A 195 16.44 1.13 -17.43
C ASN A 195 17.36 0.74 -16.25
N ASN A 196 18.09 -0.37 -16.40
CA ASN A 196 19.08 -0.80 -15.41
C ASN A 196 20.48 -0.32 -15.85
N GLY A 197 21.07 0.58 -15.07
CA GLY A 197 22.14 1.48 -15.49
C GLY A 197 23.47 0.84 -15.90
N VAL A 198 23.77 -0.37 -15.43
CA VAL A 198 24.89 -1.19 -15.93
C VAL A 198 24.40 -2.21 -16.94
N THR A 199 23.46 -3.07 -16.53
CA THR A 199 22.75 -4.04 -17.38
C THR A 199 21.58 -4.68 -16.64
N THR A 200 20.52 -5.07 -17.36
CA THR A 200 19.40 -5.86 -16.82
C THR A 200 19.87 -7.27 -16.51
N PHE A 201 20.25 -8.07 -17.52
CA PHE A 201 20.70 -9.45 -17.35
C PHE A 201 22.21 -9.58 -17.50
N ARG A 202 22.91 -9.91 -16.40
CA ARG A 202 24.35 -10.20 -16.43
C ARG A 202 24.60 -11.70 -16.23
N ALA A 203 24.85 -12.41 -17.33
CA ALA A 203 25.05 -13.86 -17.36
C ALA A 203 26.52 -14.23 -17.64
N ALA A 204 26.92 -15.47 -17.36
CA ALA A 204 28.27 -15.95 -17.66
C ALA A 204 28.43 -17.46 -17.82
N SER A 205 27.68 -18.27 -17.08
CA SER A 205 27.78 -19.72 -17.14
C SER A 205 27.19 -20.25 -18.45
N GLY A 206 27.76 -21.34 -18.97
CA GLY A 206 27.14 -22.06 -20.09
C GLY A 206 25.84 -22.80 -19.69
N GLY A 207 25.56 -22.90 -18.39
CA GLY A 207 24.28 -23.38 -17.88
C GLY A 207 23.23 -22.28 -17.67
N ASP A 208 23.61 -21.00 -17.81
CA ASP A 208 22.64 -19.90 -17.66
C ASP A 208 21.67 -19.90 -18.85
N THR A 209 20.39 -19.65 -18.58
CA THR A 209 19.31 -19.70 -19.58
C THR A 209 18.38 -18.50 -19.44
N LEU A 210 18.04 -17.84 -20.53
CA LEU A 210 17.00 -16.82 -20.61
C LEU A 210 15.94 -17.30 -21.60
N ARG A 211 14.66 -17.27 -21.19
CA ARG A 211 13.49 -17.65 -22.00
C ARG A 211 12.39 -16.62 -21.86
N ASP A 212 11.84 -16.19 -22.99
CA ASP A 212 10.66 -15.30 -23.03
C ASP A 212 10.86 -14.01 -22.20
N CYS A 213 12.10 -13.55 -22.09
CA CYS A 213 12.45 -12.37 -21.29
C CYS A 213 12.41 -11.12 -22.15
N VAL A 214 11.95 -10.01 -21.55
CA VAL A 214 11.91 -8.71 -22.20
C VAL A 214 12.78 -7.74 -21.42
N ALA A 215 13.65 -7.00 -22.11
CA ALA A 215 14.36 -5.90 -21.47
C ALA A 215 14.71 -4.77 -22.43
N TYR A 216 14.48 -3.54 -22.00
CA TYR A 216 14.78 -2.37 -22.82
C TYR A 216 15.22 -1.16 -22.02
N ASN A 217 15.64 -0.12 -22.75
CA ASN A 217 15.92 1.18 -22.15
C ASN A 217 15.13 2.26 -22.89
N ASP A 218 14.59 3.23 -22.15
CA ASP A 218 13.90 4.40 -22.68
C ASP A 218 14.29 5.66 -21.89
N ASN A 219 13.42 6.67 -21.87
CA ASN A 219 13.65 7.93 -21.16
C ASN A 219 12.83 8.06 -19.87
N THR A 220 12.30 6.96 -19.32
CA THR A 220 11.64 6.98 -18.00
C THR A 220 12.63 7.49 -16.96
N ASP A 221 12.21 8.52 -16.24
CA ASP A 221 13.00 9.19 -15.22
C ASP A 221 12.63 8.66 -13.82
N TYR A 222 13.49 7.84 -13.24
CA TYR A 222 13.34 7.31 -11.88
C TYR A 222 13.79 8.32 -10.80
N SER A 223 13.87 9.62 -11.10
CA SER A 223 14.45 10.65 -10.22
C SER A 223 13.50 11.72 -9.65
N THR A 224 12.16 11.60 -9.76
CA THR A 224 11.19 12.58 -9.19
C THR A 224 10.05 11.88 -8.43
N GLU A 225 9.52 12.38 -7.30
CA GLU A 225 8.64 13.55 -7.09
C GLU A 225 9.12 14.57 -6.02
N TYR A 226 10.05 14.19 -5.15
CA TYR A 226 10.58 15.07 -4.10
C TYR A 226 11.82 15.84 -4.60
N GLY A 227 11.70 17.16 -4.79
CA GLY A 227 12.79 18.02 -5.26
C GLY A 227 14.17 17.66 -4.67
N SER A 228 15.12 17.35 -5.57
CA SER A 228 16.54 17.15 -5.28
C SER A 228 16.97 15.81 -4.64
N TRP A 229 16.47 14.67 -5.11
CA TRP A 229 17.10 13.34 -4.91
C TRP A 229 17.92 12.89 -6.13
N GLY A 230 18.70 13.80 -6.70
CA GLY A 230 19.52 13.53 -7.89
C GLY A 230 20.50 12.35 -7.71
N ASN A 231 21.15 11.99 -8.84
CA ASN A 231 22.28 11.05 -8.96
C ASN A 231 21.94 9.63 -9.50
N TYR A 232 20.71 9.37 -9.96
CA TYR A 232 20.48 8.31 -10.96
C TYR A 232 21.22 8.69 -12.26
N ASN A 233 22.11 7.82 -12.72
CA ASN A 233 22.79 8.00 -14.00
C ASN A 233 23.16 6.63 -14.56
N GLU A 234 22.45 6.27 -15.62
CA GLU A 234 22.71 5.09 -16.41
C GLU A 234 24.03 5.23 -17.16
N SER A 235 24.96 4.32 -16.86
CA SER A 235 26.30 4.38 -17.44
C SER A 235 26.43 3.64 -18.76
N SER A 236 25.47 2.75 -19.08
CA SER A 236 25.52 1.93 -20.29
C SER A 236 24.18 1.33 -20.74
N GLY A 237 23.21 1.12 -19.85
CA GLY A 237 21.86 0.62 -20.15
C GLY A 237 21.81 -0.53 -21.16
N ARG A 238 22.19 -1.74 -20.74
CA ARG A 238 22.26 -2.92 -21.62
C ARG A 238 21.22 -3.95 -21.16
N PRO A 239 20.27 -4.38 -22.01
CA PRO A 239 19.44 -5.53 -21.74
C PRO A 239 20.23 -6.79 -21.35
N LEU A 240 21.23 -7.20 -22.15
CA LEU A 240 22.00 -8.43 -21.89
C LEU A 240 23.52 -8.21 -21.97
N TRP A 241 24.23 -8.60 -20.92
CA TRP A 241 25.69 -8.61 -20.88
C TRP A 241 26.28 -9.96 -20.48
N VAL A 242 26.87 -10.66 -21.46
CA VAL A 242 27.42 -12.01 -21.28
C VAL A 242 28.91 -11.97 -21.00
N TRP A 243 29.31 -12.45 -19.84
CA TRP A 243 30.69 -12.61 -19.41
C TRP A 243 31.24 -14.01 -19.74
N GLN A 244 32.55 -14.20 -19.58
CA GLN A 244 33.18 -15.50 -19.78
C GLN A 244 32.78 -16.48 -18.67
N PRO A 245 32.65 -17.79 -18.97
CA PRO A 245 32.98 -18.44 -20.26
C PRO A 245 31.98 -18.12 -21.40
N GLY A 246 30.77 -17.66 -21.07
CA GLY A 246 29.68 -17.44 -22.00
C GLY A 246 29.02 -18.76 -22.40
N GLY A 247 28.29 -18.74 -23.50
CA GLY A 247 27.54 -19.91 -23.96
C GLY A 247 26.23 -20.14 -23.22
N CYS A 248 25.68 -19.10 -22.59
CA CYS A 248 24.32 -19.12 -22.07
C CYS A 248 23.31 -19.32 -23.21
N THR A 249 22.18 -19.91 -22.87
CA THR A 249 21.05 -20.12 -23.78
C THR A 249 20.14 -18.90 -23.74
N VAL A 250 19.76 -18.37 -24.90
CA VAL A 250 18.85 -17.22 -25.01
C VAL A 250 17.80 -17.56 -26.06
N GLU A 251 16.60 -17.85 -25.58
CA GLU A 251 15.46 -18.34 -26.36
C GLU A 251 14.33 -17.30 -26.28
N ASP A 252 13.79 -16.89 -27.43
CA ASP A 252 12.60 -16.04 -27.52
C ASP A 252 12.61 -14.76 -26.66
N CYS A 253 13.80 -14.17 -26.48
CA CYS A 253 13.97 -12.93 -25.72
C CYS A 253 13.93 -11.68 -26.61
N HIS A 254 13.33 -10.60 -26.09
CA HIS A 254 13.19 -9.32 -26.78
C HIS A 254 13.97 -8.21 -26.09
N PHE A 255 14.91 -7.60 -26.83
CA PHE A 255 15.83 -6.61 -26.27
C PHE A 255 15.92 -5.34 -27.09
N ASP A 256 15.87 -4.18 -26.43
CA ASP A 256 16.15 -2.88 -27.07
C ASP A 256 17.15 -2.05 -26.26
N ALA A 257 18.16 -1.52 -26.95
CA ALA A 257 19.15 -0.64 -26.33
C ALA A 257 18.59 0.76 -26.06
N GLY A 258 17.48 1.15 -26.71
CA GLY A 258 16.99 2.52 -26.66
C GLY A 258 18.04 3.51 -27.16
N GLN A 259 18.44 4.44 -26.28
CA GLN A 259 19.48 5.42 -26.58
C GLN A 259 20.92 4.86 -26.53
N TYR A 260 21.13 3.63 -26.05
CA TYR A 260 22.45 3.02 -25.90
C TYR A 260 22.94 2.33 -27.17
N ASN A 261 24.25 2.06 -27.21
CA ASN A 261 24.93 1.62 -28.44
C ASN A 261 24.70 0.14 -28.81
N ALA A 262 24.26 -0.69 -27.86
CA ALA A 262 24.07 -2.11 -28.09
C ALA A 262 23.19 -2.73 -27.01
N ALA A 263 22.21 -3.52 -27.41
CA ALA A 263 21.31 -4.23 -26.53
C ALA A 263 21.96 -5.50 -25.94
N VAL A 264 22.72 -6.21 -26.77
CA VAL A 264 23.42 -7.45 -26.38
C VAL A 264 24.92 -7.27 -26.52
N ILE A 265 25.64 -7.45 -25.42
CA ILE A 265 27.10 -7.27 -25.36
C ILE A 265 27.74 -8.54 -24.82
N THR A 266 28.88 -8.94 -25.39
CA THR A 266 29.75 -10.00 -24.83
C THR A 266 31.06 -9.41 -24.31
N HIS A 267 31.56 -9.96 -23.20
CA HIS A 267 32.77 -9.50 -22.53
C HIS A 267 33.92 -10.51 -22.63
N HIS A 268 35.15 -10.00 -22.72
CA HIS A 268 36.40 -10.78 -22.70
C HIS A 268 36.42 -12.07 -23.56
N GLY A 269 35.81 -12.03 -24.75
CA GLY A 269 35.85 -13.15 -25.70
C GLY A 269 34.78 -14.22 -25.49
N ALA A 270 33.85 -14.01 -24.56
CA ALA A 270 32.60 -14.77 -24.48
C ALA A 270 31.81 -14.69 -25.80
N SER A 271 30.87 -15.62 -25.97
CA SER A 271 29.94 -15.62 -27.08
C SER A 271 28.54 -16.00 -26.63
N VAL A 272 27.54 -15.53 -27.35
CA VAL A 272 26.13 -15.89 -27.16
C VAL A 272 25.45 -15.99 -28.52
N ALA A 273 24.47 -16.89 -28.62
CA ALA A 273 23.57 -16.98 -29.77
C ALA A 273 22.15 -16.79 -29.26
N LEU A 274 21.37 -16.00 -29.98
CA LEU A 274 19.95 -15.82 -29.75
C LEU A 274 19.19 -16.73 -30.70
N ASP A 275 18.24 -17.50 -30.16
CA ASP A 275 17.33 -18.36 -30.89
C ASP A 275 15.91 -17.83 -30.71
N GLY A 276 15.32 -17.23 -31.75
CA GLY A 276 14.03 -16.55 -31.62
C GLY A 276 14.12 -15.14 -31.03
N GLY A 277 12.95 -14.57 -30.71
CA GLY A 277 12.82 -13.20 -30.21
C GLY A 277 13.34 -12.13 -31.19
N ALA A 278 13.72 -10.96 -30.67
CA ALA A 278 14.26 -9.87 -31.50
C ALA A 278 15.14 -8.88 -30.74
N VAL A 279 16.06 -8.24 -31.47
CA VAL A 279 16.99 -7.24 -30.91
C VAL A 279 16.96 -5.94 -31.71
N ALA A 280 16.73 -4.83 -31.03
CA ALA A 280 16.92 -3.47 -31.53
C ALA A 280 18.10 -2.77 -30.82
N GLY A 281 18.59 -1.67 -31.39
CA GLY A 281 19.72 -0.91 -30.81
C GLY A 281 21.11 -1.54 -30.96
N GLY A 282 21.24 -2.70 -31.62
CA GLY A 282 22.52 -3.29 -32.03
C GLY A 282 23.16 -4.26 -31.04
N THR A 283 24.32 -4.81 -31.41
CA THR A 283 25.06 -5.79 -30.60
C THR A 283 26.56 -5.52 -30.60
N GLN A 284 27.27 -5.99 -29.57
CA GLN A 284 28.72 -5.82 -29.46
C GLN A 284 29.44 -7.12 -29.04
N GLY A 285 30.51 -7.45 -29.77
CA GLY A 285 31.33 -8.64 -29.54
C GLY A 285 30.86 -9.85 -30.34
N ARG A 286 30.97 -11.07 -29.79
CA ARG A 286 30.60 -12.31 -30.48
C ARG A 286 29.15 -12.69 -30.18
N VAL A 287 28.23 -11.96 -30.80
CA VAL A 287 26.79 -12.21 -30.71
C VAL A 287 26.30 -12.77 -32.03
N ASN A 288 25.63 -13.92 -32.01
CA ASN A 288 24.98 -14.49 -33.17
C ASN A 288 23.47 -14.23 -33.09
N THR A 289 22.95 -13.40 -33.99
CA THR A 289 21.51 -13.05 -34.10
C THR A 289 20.86 -13.64 -35.34
N SER A 290 21.46 -14.66 -35.96
CA SER A 290 20.94 -15.22 -37.23
C SER A 290 19.52 -15.80 -37.13
N ASN A 291 19.08 -16.18 -35.93
CA ASN A 291 17.74 -16.68 -35.64
C ASN A 291 16.86 -15.66 -34.89
N ALA A 292 17.32 -14.42 -34.69
CA ALA A 292 16.57 -13.38 -34.00
C ALA A 292 16.07 -12.30 -34.99
N GLY A 293 14.88 -11.75 -34.73
CA GLY A 293 14.33 -10.62 -35.47
C GLY A 293 14.98 -9.28 -35.10
N SER A 294 14.51 -8.20 -35.74
CA SER A 294 14.99 -6.83 -35.50
C SER A 294 13.93 -5.88 -34.94
N SER A 295 12.75 -6.39 -34.62
CA SER A 295 11.61 -5.65 -34.08
C SER A 295 11.20 -6.33 -32.78
N PRO A 296 11.79 -5.95 -31.64
CA PRO A 296 11.44 -6.53 -30.36
C PRO A 296 10.00 -6.19 -29.99
N ASP A 297 9.31 -7.16 -29.39
CA ASP A 297 8.09 -6.93 -28.63
C ASP A 297 8.53 -6.47 -27.24
N LEU A 298 8.06 -5.30 -26.84
CA LEU A 298 8.47 -4.66 -25.59
C LEU A 298 7.36 -4.71 -24.54
N SER A 299 6.29 -5.45 -24.79
CA SER A 299 5.28 -5.78 -23.79
C SER A 299 5.90 -6.45 -22.58
N ILE A 300 5.29 -6.23 -21.41
CA ILE A 300 5.64 -6.96 -20.20
C ILE A 300 5.16 -8.42 -20.42
N PRO A 301 6.01 -9.44 -20.22
CA PRO A 301 5.60 -10.83 -20.38
C PRO A 301 4.43 -11.21 -19.46
N ASP A 302 3.55 -12.10 -19.92
CA ASP A 302 2.41 -12.58 -19.14
C ASP A 302 2.82 -13.11 -17.76
N GLY A 303 2.02 -12.76 -16.74
CA GLY A 303 2.24 -13.14 -15.35
C GLY A 303 3.31 -12.32 -14.61
N VAL A 304 4.02 -11.40 -15.27
CA VAL A 304 4.99 -10.53 -14.59
C VAL A 304 4.23 -9.41 -13.86
N PRO A 305 4.44 -9.21 -12.54
CA PRO A 305 3.75 -8.16 -11.80
C PRO A 305 4.23 -6.77 -12.23
N THR A 306 3.33 -5.80 -12.19
CA THR A 306 3.55 -4.42 -12.63
C THR A 306 3.53 -3.40 -11.48
N SER A 307 3.12 -3.81 -10.27
CA SER A 307 3.23 -3.04 -9.03
C SER A 307 3.77 -3.90 -7.88
N ALA A 308 4.16 -3.25 -6.79
CA ALA A 308 4.64 -3.94 -5.60
C ALA A 308 3.49 -4.70 -4.92
N GLU A 309 2.32 -4.07 -4.87
CA GLU A 309 1.10 -4.59 -4.28
C GLU A 309 0.61 -5.83 -5.04
N GLN A 310 0.58 -5.80 -6.38
CA GLN A 310 0.24 -6.96 -7.23
C GLN A 310 1.19 -8.14 -7.00
N ALA A 311 2.50 -7.86 -6.89
CA ALA A 311 3.44 -8.91 -6.55
C ALA A 311 3.16 -9.46 -5.14
N ALA A 312 2.93 -8.59 -4.16
CA ALA A 312 2.75 -9.00 -2.77
C ALA A 312 1.46 -9.82 -2.54
N SER A 313 0.35 -9.47 -3.20
CA SER A 313 -0.92 -10.20 -3.13
C SER A 313 -0.83 -11.58 -3.75
N GLY A 314 0.03 -11.76 -4.75
CA GLY A 314 0.14 -13.03 -5.47
C GLY A 314 -0.90 -13.19 -6.57
N GLU A 315 -1.63 -12.11 -6.89
CA GLU A 315 -2.54 -12.07 -8.02
C GLU A 315 -1.73 -12.15 -9.31
N SER A 316 -1.97 -13.22 -10.06
CA SER A 316 -1.35 -13.39 -11.37
C SER A 316 -2.27 -12.74 -12.37
N ASP A 317 -1.87 -11.61 -12.95
CA ASP A 317 -2.44 -11.14 -14.21
C ASP A 317 -2.13 -12.22 -15.25
N SER A 318 -3.08 -13.13 -15.47
CA SER A 318 -3.02 -14.04 -16.60
C SER A 318 -3.28 -13.21 -17.85
N GLY A 319 -2.19 -12.61 -18.35
CA GLY A 319 -2.10 -12.02 -19.67
C GLY A 319 -2.68 -12.97 -20.70
N SER A 320 -3.86 -12.61 -21.20
CA SER A 320 -4.56 -13.28 -22.27
C SER A 320 -3.92 -12.86 -23.59
N ASP A 321 -3.11 -13.72 -24.21
CA ASP A 321 -2.91 -13.61 -25.67
C ASP A 321 -3.14 -14.95 -26.37
N GLY A 322 -4.31 -15.02 -27.01
CA GLY A 322 -4.81 -16.20 -27.69
C GLY A 322 -5.92 -15.89 -28.67
N GLY A 323 -5.84 -14.76 -29.39
CA GLY A 323 -6.54 -14.51 -30.66
C GLY A 323 -7.88 -15.23 -30.86
N SER A 324 -8.82 -14.94 -29.97
CA SER A 324 -10.25 -14.92 -30.23
C SER A 324 -10.71 -13.57 -29.68
N GLU A 325 -11.68 -12.94 -30.31
CA GLU A 325 -12.18 -11.61 -29.90
C GLU A 325 -12.37 -11.57 -28.38
N PRO A 326 -12.08 -10.43 -27.71
CA PRO A 326 -12.11 -10.40 -26.25
C PRO A 326 -13.50 -10.86 -25.84
N ASP A 327 -13.55 -11.99 -25.15
CA ASP A 327 -14.57 -12.13 -24.13
C ASP A 327 -14.08 -11.12 -23.09
N GLU A 328 -14.60 -9.89 -23.18
CA GLU A 328 -14.84 -9.07 -21.98
C GLU A 328 -15.19 -10.06 -20.88
N GLU A 329 -14.60 -9.98 -19.67
CA GLU A 329 -15.36 -10.52 -18.54
C GLU A 329 -16.73 -9.87 -18.70
N GLU A 330 -17.77 -10.66 -19.02
CA GLU A 330 -19.08 -10.08 -19.27
C GLU A 330 -19.38 -9.37 -17.96
N LEU A 331 -19.31 -8.03 -17.97
CA LEU A 331 -19.83 -7.18 -16.92
C LEU A 331 -21.33 -7.41 -16.98
N GLU A 332 -21.72 -8.55 -16.42
CA GLU A 332 -22.99 -9.23 -16.64
C GLU A 332 -24.11 -8.48 -15.93
N HIS A 333 -23.72 -7.72 -14.90
CA HIS A 333 -24.60 -6.90 -14.11
C HIS A 333 -24.56 -5.44 -14.55
N THR A 334 -25.73 -4.82 -14.55
CA THR A 334 -25.88 -3.38 -14.76
C THR A 334 -26.53 -2.75 -13.55
N LEU A 335 -25.83 -1.80 -12.92
CA LEU A 335 -26.36 -0.97 -11.85
C LEU A 335 -26.74 0.40 -12.43
N LEU A 336 -27.97 0.83 -12.21
CA LEU A 336 -28.50 2.11 -12.68
C LEU A 336 -29.02 2.92 -11.50
N PHE A 337 -28.51 4.14 -11.36
CA PHE A 337 -29.03 5.17 -10.46
C PHE A 337 -29.89 6.15 -11.29
N ASP A 338 -31.22 6.08 -11.14
CA ASP A 338 -32.16 7.01 -11.76
C ASP A 338 -32.54 8.09 -10.75
N GLY A 339 -31.87 9.24 -10.84
CA GLY A 339 -32.09 10.35 -9.91
C GLY A 339 -33.45 11.03 -10.11
N ASP A 340 -33.92 11.70 -9.05
CA ASP A 340 -35.16 12.47 -9.05
C ASP A 340 -34.90 13.98 -9.12
N ALA A 341 -35.83 14.74 -9.72
CA ALA A 341 -35.75 16.19 -9.79
C ALA A 341 -36.10 16.89 -8.46
N SER A 342 -36.55 16.15 -7.44
CA SER A 342 -36.89 16.68 -6.13
C SER A 342 -35.66 17.05 -5.30
N ASP A 343 -34.59 16.25 -5.36
CA ASP A 343 -33.34 16.51 -4.65
C ASP A 343 -32.14 15.76 -5.26
N VAL A 344 -30.93 16.13 -4.83
CA VAL A 344 -29.68 15.45 -5.18
C VAL A 344 -29.56 14.15 -4.38
N THR A 345 -29.10 13.09 -5.03
CA THR A 345 -28.77 11.80 -4.41
C THR A 345 -27.27 11.52 -4.54
N ARG A 346 -26.63 11.13 -3.45
CA ARG A 346 -25.25 10.62 -3.45
C ARG A 346 -25.28 9.10 -3.33
N TYR A 347 -24.39 8.42 -4.02
CA TYR A 347 -24.29 6.97 -3.93
C TYR A 347 -22.83 6.54 -3.83
N GLU A 348 -22.63 5.39 -3.19
CA GLU A 348 -21.37 4.65 -3.14
C GLU A 348 -21.69 3.16 -3.15
N PHE A 349 -20.91 2.36 -3.88
CA PHE A 349 -21.06 0.91 -3.89
C PHE A 349 -19.74 0.20 -4.13
N SER A 350 -19.65 -1.06 -3.70
CA SER A 350 -18.52 -1.96 -3.95
C SER A 350 -18.99 -3.29 -4.53
N VAL A 351 -18.13 -3.89 -5.35
CA VAL A 351 -18.37 -5.19 -6.00
C VAL A 351 -17.16 -6.10 -5.78
N ASP A 352 -17.35 -7.42 -5.86
CA ASP A 352 -16.25 -8.38 -5.77
C ASP A 352 -15.50 -8.61 -7.11
N GLY A 353 -15.93 -7.92 -8.17
CA GLY A 353 -15.35 -7.97 -9.51
C GLY A 353 -14.98 -6.60 -10.09
N ASP A 354 -14.93 -6.50 -11.42
CA ASP A 354 -14.56 -5.27 -12.11
C ASP A 354 -15.78 -4.35 -12.25
N VAL A 355 -15.59 -3.03 -12.19
CA VAL A 355 -16.64 -2.03 -12.41
C VAL A 355 -16.22 -0.99 -13.45
N GLU A 356 -17.10 -0.69 -14.40
CA GLU A 356 -16.89 0.35 -15.41
C GLU A 356 -18.11 1.26 -15.57
N PRO A 357 -17.92 2.56 -15.86
CA PRO A 357 -19.02 3.45 -16.20
C PRO A 357 -19.74 3.01 -17.47
N SER A 358 -21.06 3.14 -17.48
CA SER A 358 -21.93 2.71 -18.56
C SER A 358 -22.83 3.85 -19.02
N ASN A 359 -23.20 3.83 -20.30
CA ASN A 359 -24.20 4.73 -20.87
C ASN A 359 -25.60 4.08 -20.94
N TYR A 360 -25.82 3.02 -20.16
CA TYR A 360 -27.08 2.30 -20.08
C TYR A 360 -28.25 3.25 -19.80
N GLU A 361 -29.38 3.03 -20.49
CA GLU A 361 -30.60 3.87 -20.37
C GLU A 361 -30.37 5.39 -20.47
N GLY A 362 -29.33 5.80 -21.20
CA GLY A 362 -29.01 7.20 -21.44
C GLY A 362 -28.24 7.89 -20.31
N ALA A 363 -27.67 7.11 -19.39
CA ALA A 363 -26.79 7.59 -18.34
C ALA A 363 -25.58 8.35 -18.86
N THR A 364 -25.12 9.31 -18.07
CA THR A 364 -23.93 10.11 -18.35
C THR A 364 -22.68 9.38 -17.90
N ILE A 365 -21.63 9.40 -18.74
CA ILE A 365 -20.27 9.04 -18.32
C ILE A 365 -19.59 10.37 -18.02
N ASP A 366 -19.45 10.72 -16.74
CA ASP A 366 -18.76 11.91 -16.26
C ASP A 366 -17.51 11.51 -15.48
N ASP A 367 -16.43 12.26 -15.64
CA ASP A 367 -15.16 12.08 -14.91
C ASP A 367 -15.32 12.41 -13.40
N ALA A 368 -16.49 12.91 -12.98
CA ALA A 368 -16.86 13.18 -11.60
C ALA A 368 -17.34 11.94 -10.82
N ALA A 369 -17.70 10.86 -11.51
CA ALA A 369 -17.89 9.55 -10.87
C ALA A 369 -16.49 8.94 -10.63
N GLY A 370 -16.13 8.80 -9.36
CA GLY A 370 -14.84 8.24 -8.97
C GLY A 370 -14.95 6.73 -8.90
N ILE A 371 -14.08 6.03 -9.63
CA ILE A 371 -13.84 4.60 -9.44
C ILE A 371 -12.42 4.48 -8.92
N GLU A 372 -12.31 3.94 -7.71
CA GLU A 372 -11.05 3.58 -7.09
C GLU A 372 -11.14 2.08 -6.79
N ASP A 373 -10.37 1.29 -7.53
CA ASP A 373 -10.44 -0.17 -7.54
C ASP A 373 -11.86 -0.70 -7.86
N ALA A 374 -12.46 -1.51 -6.98
CA ALA A 374 -13.80 -2.08 -7.14
C ALA A 374 -14.91 -1.24 -6.44
N VAL A 375 -14.58 -0.02 -6.02
CA VAL A 375 -15.49 0.91 -5.35
C VAL A 375 -15.81 2.08 -6.27
N ALA A 376 -17.10 2.37 -6.42
CA ALA A 376 -17.59 3.46 -7.25
C ALA A 376 -18.50 4.38 -6.45
N HIS A 377 -18.30 5.68 -6.58
CA HIS A 377 -19.11 6.70 -5.92
C HIS A 377 -19.50 7.82 -6.89
N GLY A 378 -20.63 8.46 -6.64
CA GLY A 378 -21.12 9.54 -7.49
C GLY A 378 -22.36 10.24 -6.98
N VAL A 379 -22.92 11.08 -7.85
CA VAL A 379 -24.05 11.96 -7.52
C VAL A 379 -25.01 12.05 -8.70
N VAL A 380 -26.30 11.80 -8.46
CA VAL A 380 -27.38 12.01 -9.44
C VAL A 380 -28.39 13.05 -8.94
N ALA A 381 -29.03 13.78 -9.85
CA ALA A 381 -30.24 14.57 -9.55
C ALA A 381 -31.27 14.32 -10.64
N ASP A 382 -31.57 15.27 -11.53
CA ASP A 382 -32.49 15.02 -12.67
C ASP A 382 -31.84 14.25 -13.85
N TRP A 383 -30.77 13.50 -13.58
CA TRP A 383 -30.02 12.68 -14.54
C TRP A 383 -29.72 11.28 -13.98
N ARG A 384 -29.09 10.46 -14.82
CA ARG A 384 -28.82 9.04 -14.56
C ARG A 384 -27.33 8.76 -14.62
N ASP A 385 -26.88 7.90 -13.71
CA ASP A 385 -25.58 7.26 -13.77
C ASP A 385 -25.77 5.75 -13.86
N ALA A 386 -24.93 5.08 -14.63
CA ALA A 386 -24.98 3.63 -14.77
C ALA A 386 -23.59 3.05 -14.78
N PHE A 387 -23.48 1.84 -14.28
CA PHE A 387 -22.24 1.07 -14.23
C PHE A 387 -22.52 -0.34 -14.73
N ARG A 388 -21.52 -0.94 -15.37
CA ARG A 388 -21.51 -2.37 -15.60
C ARG A 388 -20.44 -2.98 -14.73
N PHE A 389 -20.76 -4.10 -14.09
CA PHE A 389 -19.82 -4.80 -13.23
C PHE A 389 -19.90 -6.31 -13.40
N SER A 390 -18.81 -7.00 -13.07
CA SER A 390 -18.78 -8.46 -12.90
C SER A 390 -18.83 -8.79 -11.40
N GLY A 391 -19.28 -10.01 -11.06
CA GLY A 391 -19.30 -10.44 -9.67
C GLY A 391 -20.55 -10.03 -8.89
N GLU A 392 -20.51 -10.11 -7.56
CA GLU A 392 -21.64 -9.74 -6.68
C GLU A 392 -21.52 -8.30 -6.17
N LEU A 393 -22.66 -7.63 -5.98
CA LEU A 393 -22.73 -6.33 -5.30
C LEU A 393 -22.58 -6.57 -3.79
N GLU A 394 -21.52 -6.04 -3.19
CA GLU A 394 -21.17 -6.31 -1.79
C GLU A 394 -21.76 -5.27 -0.83
N ALA A 395 -21.64 -3.98 -1.19
CA ALA A 395 -22.16 -2.86 -0.40
C ALA A 395 -22.81 -1.82 -1.32
N LEU A 396 -23.87 -1.16 -0.84
CA LEU A 396 -24.57 -0.11 -1.57
C LEU A 396 -25.17 0.91 -0.60
N THR A 397 -24.72 2.16 -0.69
CA THR A 397 -25.24 3.28 0.09
C THR A 397 -25.86 4.30 -0.86
N VAL A 398 -27.06 4.77 -0.55
CA VAL A 398 -27.80 5.77 -1.34
C VAL A 398 -28.41 6.80 -0.40
N ASP A 399 -27.91 8.02 -0.48
CA ASP A 399 -28.38 9.17 0.31
C ASP A 399 -29.13 10.13 -0.62
N GLY A 400 -30.44 9.96 -0.71
CA GLY A 400 -31.35 10.80 -1.49
C GLY A 400 -32.43 10.02 -2.26
N PRO A 401 -33.29 10.72 -3.03
CA PRO A 401 -34.50 10.15 -3.61
C PRO A 401 -34.32 9.25 -4.86
N ALA A 402 -33.09 8.93 -5.28
CA ALA A 402 -32.87 8.14 -6.49
C ALA A 402 -33.42 6.71 -6.38
N THR A 403 -33.91 6.19 -7.51
CA THR A 403 -34.27 4.78 -7.64
C THR A 403 -33.05 4.00 -8.13
N VAL A 404 -32.71 2.88 -7.48
CA VAL A 404 -31.61 2.01 -7.89
C VAL A 404 -32.12 0.73 -8.52
N LEU A 405 -31.57 0.38 -9.69
CA LEU A 405 -31.91 -0.84 -10.40
C LEU A 405 -30.66 -1.68 -10.63
N LEU A 406 -30.71 -2.94 -10.21
CA LEU A 406 -29.73 -3.97 -10.56
C LEU A 406 -30.38 -4.89 -11.60
N ASP A 407 -29.81 -4.97 -12.80
CA ASP A 407 -30.33 -5.79 -13.91
C ASP A 407 -31.82 -5.55 -14.24
N ASP A 408 -32.21 -4.28 -14.27
CA ASP A 408 -33.59 -3.79 -14.46
C ASP A 408 -34.58 -4.15 -13.33
N GLU A 409 -34.10 -4.71 -12.21
CA GLU A 409 -34.89 -4.95 -11.01
C GLU A 409 -34.58 -3.89 -9.95
N GLU A 410 -35.61 -3.23 -9.43
CA GLU A 410 -35.47 -2.25 -8.34
C GLU A 410 -35.03 -2.99 -7.06
N ILE A 411 -33.92 -2.54 -6.47
CA ILE A 411 -33.35 -3.11 -5.25
C ILE A 411 -33.44 -2.11 -4.10
N ASP A 412 -33.46 -2.63 -2.87
CA ASP A 412 -33.34 -1.83 -1.66
C ASP A 412 -31.86 -1.76 -1.25
N PRO A 413 -31.24 -0.56 -1.18
CA PRO A 413 -29.86 -0.41 -0.72
C PRO A 413 -29.60 -1.07 0.64
N ALA A 414 -30.59 -1.10 1.54
CA ALA A 414 -30.45 -1.68 2.87
C ALA A 414 -30.28 -3.22 2.89
N ASP A 415 -30.45 -3.89 1.75
CA ASP A 415 -30.19 -5.32 1.60
C ASP A 415 -28.69 -5.66 1.38
N TYR A 416 -27.82 -4.65 1.22
CA TYR A 416 -26.40 -4.80 0.88
C TYR A 416 -25.52 -4.11 1.93
N GLY A 417 -24.32 -4.66 2.20
CA GLY A 417 -23.42 -4.22 3.29
C GLY A 417 -23.30 -5.25 4.42
N GLU A 418 -22.62 -4.87 5.51
CA GLU A 418 -22.46 -5.74 6.66
C GLU A 418 -23.79 -6.00 7.38
N ASP A 419 -24.01 -7.23 7.86
CA ASP A 419 -25.15 -7.53 8.75
C ASP A 419 -25.03 -6.67 10.03
N LEU A 420 -25.97 -5.73 10.21
CA LEU A 420 -26.12 -4.90 11.42
C LEU A 420 -27.29 -5.45 12.28
N PRO A 421 -27.06 -6.47 13.13
CA PRO A 421 -28.11 -7.18 13.85
C PRO A 421 -28.66 -6.43 15.07
N HIS A 422 -27.98 -5.39 15.53
CA HIS A 422 -28.36 -4.64 16.74
C HIS A 422 -29.04 -3.33 16.39
N VAL A 423 -30.04 -2.95 17.17
CA VAL A 423 -30.78 -1.68 17.04
C VAL A 423 -30.58 -0.85 18.30
N LEU A 424 -30.13 0.39 18.16
CA LEU A 424 -29.97 1.34 19.26
C LEU A 424 -30.88 2.54 19.01
N GLU A 425 -31.74 2.88 19.95
CA GLU A 425 -32.64 4.04 19.88
C GLU A 425 -32.27 5.06 20.95
N VAL A 426 -32.20 6.33 20.57
CA VAL A 426 -32.00 7.47 21.47
C VAL A 426 -33.21 8.41 21.36
N GLU A 427 -34.01 8.49 22.42
CA GLU A 427 -35.22 9.32 22.51
C GLU A 427 -34.96 10.57 23.35
N GLY A 428 -35.16 11.75 22.76
CA GLY A 428 -35.06 13.03 23.45
C GLY A 428 -36.25 13.28 24.37
N GLN A 429 -36.01 13.95 25.51
CA GLN A 429 -37.05 14.22 26.52
C GLN A 429 -37.52 15.69 26.58
N GLY A 430 -37.37 16.42 25.48
CA GLY A 430 -37.82 17.80 25.29
C GLY A 430 -36.84 18.88 25.74
N GLU A 431 -35.64 18.51 26.15
CA GLU A 431 -34.47 19.39 26.25
C GLU A 431 -33.43 18.96 25.20
N PRO A 432 -32.79 19.90 24.48
CA PRO A 432 -31.75 19.55 23.51
C PRO A 432 -30.67 18.72 24.18
N THR A 433 -30.47 17.50 23.68
CA THR A 433 -29.60 16.50 24.28
C THR A 433 -28.58 16.04 23.26
N SER A 434 -27.29 16.21 23.57
CA SER A 434 -26.20 15.76 22.71
C SER A 434 -25.59 14.47 23.25
N PHE A 435 -25.26 13.55 22.35
CA PHE A 435 -24.74 12.24 22.70
C PHE A 435 -23.64 11.77 21.76
N GLU A 436 -22.79 10.89 22.28
CA GLU A 436 -21.79 10.13 21.54
C GLU A 436 -22.01 8.64 21.79
N ILE A 437 -21.92 7.85 20.73
CA ILE A 437 -22.05 6.39 20.77
C ILE A 437 -20.84 5.80 20.08
N THR A 438 -20.21 4.80 20.68
CA THR A 438 -19.15 4.03 20.02
C THR A 438 -19.43 2.54 20.09
N VAL A 439 -19.24 1.86 18.97
CA VAL A 439 -19.33 0.39 18.85
C VAL A 439 -17.96 -0.18 18.45
N ASP A 440 -17.77 -1.49 18.62
CA ASP A 440 -16.58 -2.20 18.13
C ASP A 440 -16.71 -2.76 16.70
N GLY A 441 -17.88 -2.56 16.07
CA GLY A 441 -18.15 -2.86 14.66
C GLY A 441 -18.58 -1.62 13.86
N THR A 442 -19.49 -1.79 12.90
CA THR A 442 -20.00 -0.71 12.04
C THR A 442 -21.32 -0.19 12.61
N ILE A 443 -21.57 1.12 12.52
CA ILE A 443 -22.81 1.76 12.99
C ILE A 443 -23.35 2.71 11.92
N GLU A 444 -24.65 2.62 11.67
CA GLU A 444 -25.36 3.40 10.65
C GLU A 444 -26.66 3.97 11.24
N LEU A 445 -27.12 5.09 10.70
CA LEU A 445 -28.39 5.70 11.05
C LEU A 445 -29.52 5.00 10.26
N ASP A 446 -30.54 4.52 10.96
CA ASP A 446 -31.70 3.78 10.41
C ASP A 446 -33.02 4.54 10.63
N SER A 447 -32.97 5.83 10.96
CA SER A 447 -34.18 6.64 11.15
C SER A 447 -34.80 7.03 9.81
N GLU A 448 -36.04 6.58 9.56
CA GLU A 448 -36.83 6.91 8.35
C GLU A 448 -37.16 8.42 8.22
N ASP A 449 -37.07 9.17 9.32
CA ASP A 449 -37.31 10.62 9.35
C ASP A 449 -35.96 11.35 9.49
N GLU A 450 -35.60 12.17 8.50
CA GLU A 450 -34.46 13.10 8.60
C GLU A 450 -34.71 14.04 9.80
N PRO A 451 -33.76 14.19 10.74
CA PRO A 451 -33.92 15.15 11.83
C PRO A 451 -34.09 16.55 11.23
N GLU A 452 -35.23 17.20 11.49
CA GLU A 452 -35.52 18.55 10.97
C GLU A 452 -34.50 19.59 11.49
N ASP A 453 -33.87 19.29 12.62
CA ASP A 453 -32.78 20.05 13.23
C ASP A 453 -31.79 19.03 13.83
N GLU A 454 -30.50 19.11 13.43
CA GLU A 454 -29.29 18.48 14.03
C GLU A 454 -28.56 17.44 13.16
N ALA A 455 -27.29 17.75 12.85
CA ALA A 455 -26.45 16.97 11.95
C ALA A 455 -25.86 15.74 12.66
N THR A 456 -26.43 14.56 12.41
CA THR A 456 -25.80 13.29 12.79
C THR A 456 -24.49 13.14 12.03
N THR A 457 -23.37 13.02 12.76
CA THR A 457 -22.06 12.73 12.18
C THR A 457 -21.65 11.31 12.56
N ILE A 458 -21.41 10.47 11.56
CA ILE A 458 -20.87 9.12 11.73
C ILE A 458 -19.43 9.13 11.23
N SER A 459 -18.49 8.69 12.07
CA SER A 459 -17.08 8.56 11.72
C SER A 459 -16.58 7.19 12.15
N GLY A 460 -16.51 6.26 11.19
CA GLY A 460 -16.18 4.86 11.46
C GLY A 460 -17.19 4.22 12.40
N SER A 461 -16.73 3.77 13.56
CA SER A 461 -17.54 3.08 14.57
C SER A 461 -18.15 4.00 15.64
N THR A 462 -18.10 5.31 15.44
CA THR A 462 -18.58 6.32 16.38
C THR A 462 -19.63 7.24 15.75
N VAL A 463 -20.73 7.45 16.48
CA VAL A 463 -21.79 8.41 16.15
C VAL A 463 -21.75 9.57 17.13
N GLN A 464 -21.83 10.79 16.61
CA GLN A 464 -22.11 11.99 17.38
C GLN A 464 -23.37 12.63 16.83
N SER A 465 -24.37 12.81 17.68
CA SER A 465 -25.63 13.44 17.28
C SER A 465 -26.31 14.11 18.46
N SER A 466 -27.44 14.73 18.20
CA SER A 466 -28.27 15.34 19.22
C SER A 466 -29.75 15.14 18.90
N VAL A 467 -30.57 15.23 19.94
CA VAL A 467 -32.00 14.99 19.87
C VAL A 467 -32.72 15.86 20.90
N THR A 468 -33.89 16.40 20.55
CA THR A 468 -34.73 17.20 21.48
C THR A 468 -36.02 16.48 21.83
N ASP A 469 -36.97 16.39 20.90
CA ASP A 469 -38.30 15.77 21.10
C ASP A 469 -38.50 14.48 20.28
N ASP A 470 -37.55 14.16 19.40
CA ASP A 470 -37.62 13.05 18.45
C ASP A 470 -36.86 11.80 18.94
N SER A 471 -36.85 10.75 18.13
CA SER A 471 -36.11 9.51 18.38
C SER A 471 -35.18 9.21 17.20
N LEU A 472 -33.90 8.99 17.49
CA LEU A 472 -32.93 8.54 16.49
C LEU A 472 -32.69 7.04 16.66
N THR A 473 -32.79 6.30 15.56
CA THR A 473 -32.55 4.85 15.53
C THR A 473 -31.27 4.57 14.75
N PHE A 474 -30.39 3.76 15.32
CA PHE A 474 -29.14 3.31 14.72
C PHE A 474 -29.13 1.80 14.62
N ARG A 475 -28.53 1.28 13.56
CA ARG A 475 -28.23 -0.13 13.42
C ARG A 475 -26.73 -0.33 13.50
N PHE A 476 -26.29 -1.37 14.19
CA PHE A 476 -24.87 -1.63 14.32
C PHE A 476 -24.53 -3.12 14.39
N SER A 477 -23.26 -3.43 14.10
CA SER A 477 -22.63 -4.72 14.31
C SER A 477 -21.65 -4.66 15.48
N GLY A 478 -21.37 -5.81 16.08
CA GLY A 478 -20.48 -5.87 17.24
C GLY A 478 -21.16 -5.48 18.56
N ALA A 479 -20.38 -5.00 19.51
CA ALA A 479 -20.81 -4.60 20.84
C ALA A 479 -20.82 -3.07 21.01
N LEU A 480 -21.80 -2.58 21.76
CA LEU A 480 -21.85 -1.20 22.25
C LEU A 480 -20.75 -1.00 23.31
N THR A 481 -19.83 -0.09 23.05
CA THR A 481 -18.64 0.14 23.90
C THR A 481 -18.72 1.43 24.71
N ASP A 482 -19.31 2.48 24.16
CA ASP A 482 -19.49 3.77 24.81
C ASP A 482 -20.86 4.36 24.47
N VAL A 483 -21.52 4.93 25.48
CA VAL A 483 -22.71 5.77 25.34
C VAL A 483 -22.53 6.94 26.29
N SER A 484 -22.27 8.11 25.74
CA SER A 484 -22.00 9.32 26.51
C SER A 484 -23.06 10.37 26.21
N ILE A 485 -23.89 10.69 27.20
CA ILE A 485 -24.76 11.89 27.13
C ILE A 485 -23.92 13.10 27.54
N ILE A 486 -23.64 13.98 26.57
CA ILE A 486 -22.72 15.10 26.72
C ILE A 486 -23.41 16.29 27.42
N ASP A 487 -24.65 16.56 27.04
CA ASP A 487 -25.51 17.60 27.61
C ASP A 487 -26.97 17.20 27.41
N GLY A 488 -27.85 17.54 28.36
CA GLY A 488 -29.28 17.15 28.33
C GLY A 488 -29.61 15.80 28.98
N GLU A 489 -30.82 15.29 28.71
CA GLU A 489 -31.34 14.01 29.19
C GLU A 489 -32.04 13.26 28.04
N ALA A 490 -31.57 12.06 27.71
CA ALA A 490 -32.18 11.16 26.73
C ALA A 490 -32.40 9.76 27.32
N ALA A 491 -33.44 9.07 26.83
CA ALA A 491 -33.58 7.64 27.07
C ALA A 491 -32.85 6.88 25.95
N VAL A 492 -32.06 5.87 26.32
CA VAL A 492 -31.33 5.03 25.36
C VAL A 492 -31.85 3.61 25.48
N SER A 493 -32.19 2.98 24.37
CA SER A 493 -32.59 1.58 24.32
C SER A 493 -31.74 0.79 23.32
N LEU A 494 -31.36 -0.43 23.71
CA LEU A 494 -30.64 -1.38 22.87
C LEU A 494 -31.50 -2.63 22.67
N ASP A 495 -31.80 -2.98 21.42
CA ASP A 495 -32.64 -4.12 21.04
C ASP A 495 -34.00 -4.14 21.79
N ASP A 496 -34.68 -2.99 21.83
CA ASP A 496 -35.94 -2.73 22.56
C ASP A 496 -35.84 -2.79 24.11
N GLU A 497 -34.63 -2.83 24.68
CA GLU A 497 -34.39 -2.80 26.14
C GLU A 497 -33.73 -1.48 26.55
N GLU A 498 -34.39 -0.70 27.41
CA GLU A 498 -33.83 0.54 27.99
C GLU A 498 -32.54 0.24 28.78
N ILE A 499 -31.46 0.93 28.43
CA ILE A 499 -30.14 0.81 29.05
C ILE A 499 -29.78 2.10 29.80
N ASP A 500 -28.92 1.98 30.81
CA ASP A 500 -28.36 3.14 31.51
C ASP A 500 -27.04 3.53 30.84
N PRO A 501 -26.91 4.74 30.24
CA PRO A 501 -25.65 5.19 29.63
C PRO A 501 -24.46 5.14 30.60
N ASP A 502 -24.69 5.34 31.90
CA ASP A 502 -23.63 5.27 32.93
C ASP A 502 -23.01 3.85 33.08
N ASP A 503 -23.66 2.81 32.54
CA ASP A 503 -23.14 1.44 32.52
C ASP A 503 -22.14 1.21 31.37
N PHE A 504 -21.99 2.17 30.45
CA PHE A 504 -21.11 2.12 29.28
C PHE A 504 -20.02 3.22 29.37
N GLY A 505 -18.82 2.92 28.85
CA GLY A 505 -17.68 3.85 28.89
C GLY A 505 -16.87 3.87 30.19
N ASP A 506 -15.66 3.28 30.18
CA ASP A 506 -14.62 3.63 31.17
C ASP A 506 -14.06 5.02 30.77
N HIS A 507 -14.66 6.10 31.28
CA HIS A 507 -14.43 7.46 30.82
C HIS A 507 -12.95 7.89 30.78
N GLU A 508 -12.47 8.32 29.62
CA GLU A 508 -11.46 9.39 29.52
C GLU A 508 -12.03 10.48 28.60
N LEU A 509 -13.10 11.16 29.04
CA LEU A 509 -13.62 12.36 28.38
C LEU A 509 -12.46 13.35 28.18
N LEU A 510 -12.36 14.00 27.00
CA LEU A 510 -11.26 14.92 26.77
C LEU A 510 -11.25 16.05 27.82
N PRO A 511 -10.15 16.25 28.58
CA PRO A 511 -10.17 17.03 29.81
C PRO A 511 -10.07 18.55 29.62
N HIS A 512 -9.75 19.04 28.41
CA HIS A 512 -9.42 20.45 28.17
C HIS A 512 -10.40 21.09 27.20
N ALA A 513 -10.79 22.35 27.45
CA ALA A 513 -11.65 23.12 26.56
C ALA A 513 -10.88 24.27 25.91
N LEU A 514 -11.18 24.56 24.65
CA LEU A 514 -10.81 25.78 23.95
C LEU A 514 -12.08 26.49 23.52
N VAL A 515 -12.26 27.75 23.91
CA VAL A 515 -13.40 28.60 23.51
C VAL A 515 -12.88 29.78 22.72
N ILE A 516 -13.52 30.07 21.59
CA ILE A 516 -13.23 31.19 20.71
C ILE A 516 -14.50 32.04 20.62
N ASP A 517 -14.45 33.24 21.20
CA ASP A 517 -15.60 34.13 21.35
C ASP A 517 -15.51 35.31 20.37
N GLY A 518 -16.34 35.29 19.33
CA GLY A 518 -16.48 36.39 18.38
C GLY A 518 -17.49 37.47 18.80
N THR A 519 -18.34 37.21 19.82
CA THR A 519 -19.52 38.02 20.14
C THR A 519 -19.23 39.49 20.49
N GLN A 520 -18.00 39.81 20.85
CA GLN A 520 -17.57 41.16 21.23
C GLN A 520 -16.98 41.97 20.06
N ASP A 521 -16.86 41.38 18.87
CA ASP A 521 -16.28 42.01 17.69
C ASP A 521 -17.30 42.30 16.59
N GLU A 522 -17.01 43.34 15.80
CA GLU A 522 -17.86 43.78 14.68
C GLU A 522 -17.42 43.19 13.32
N GLU A 523 -16.30 42.45 13.29
CA GLU A 523 -15.73 41.82 12.09
C GLU A 523 -15.37 40.36 12.41
N PRO A 524 -15.61 39.40 11.50
CA PRO A 524 -15.35 37.99 11.73
C PRO A 524 -13.87 37.70 11.93
N SER A 525 -13.58 36.71 12.77
CA SER A 525 -12.23 36.27 13.12
C SER A 525 -12.01 34.83 12.66
N ALA A 526 -11.04 34.62 11.79
CA ALA A 526 -10.64 33.27 11.37
C ALA A 526 -9.56 32.71 12.30
N TYR A 527 -9.66 31.43 12.65
CA TYR A 527 -8.68 30.75 13.50
C TYR A 527 -8.24 29.41 12.91
N SER A 528 -7.08 28.95 13.37
CA SER A 528 -6.60 27.60 13.13
C SER A 528 -5.72 27.16 14.30
N PHE A 529 -5.85 25.91 14.73
CA PHE A 529 -5.01 25.35 15.78
C PHE A 529 -4.73 23.86 15.57
N GLU A 530 -3.65 23.37 16.18
CA GLU A 530 -3.33 21.94 16.22
C GLU A 530 -3.20 21.50 17.69
N ALA A 531 -3.87 20.42 18.07
CA ALA A 531 -3.74 19.79 19.38
C ALA A 531 -2.75 18.63 19.35
N SER A 532 -2.06 18.34 20.46
CA SER A 532 -1.14 17.19 20.54
C SER A 532 -1.87 15.84 20.65
N GLY A 533 -3.17 15.87 20.93
CA GLY A 533 -4.05 14.69 20.98
C GLY A 533 -5.38 14.96 20.29
N ALA A 534 -6.41 14.17 20.61
CA ALA A 534 -7.73 14.26 19.98
C ALA A 534 -8.39 15.65 20.20
N VAL A 535 -9.28 16.05 19.29
CA VAL A 535 -10.04 17.31 19.36
C VAL A 535 -11.45 17.12 18.78
N PHE A 536 -12.45 17.69 19.46
CA PHE A 536 -13.86 17.62 19.06
C PHE A 536 -14.54 18.99 19.21
N LYS A 537 -15.53 19.28 18.36
CA LYS A 537 -16.43 20.45 18.54
C LYS A 537 -17.29 20.25 19.79
N SER A 538 -17.77 21.35 20.35
CA SER A 538 -18.46 21.34 21.63
C SER A 538 -19.43 22.51 21.74
N THR A 539 -20.54 22.28 22.43
CA THR A 539 -21.48 23.32 22.85
C THR A 539 -21.09 23.96 24.19
N TYR A 540 -19.89 23.65 24.73
CA TYR A 540 -19.44 24.15 26.02
C TYR A 540 -19.53 25.69 26.11
N GLN A 541 -20.23 26.17 27.14
CA GLN A 541 -20.58 27.58 27.35
C GLN A 541 -21.51 28.17 26.29
N ASP A 542 -22.53 27.40 25.89
CA ASP A 542 -23.54 27.80 24.90
C ASP A 542 -22.92 28.12 23.52
N ALA A 543 -21.80 27.46 23.20
CA ALA A 543 -21.14 27.59 21.91
C ALA A 543 -21.94 26.89 20.81
N THR A 544 -21.84 27.43 19.59
CA THR A 544 -22.44 26.83 18.41
C THR A 544 -21.50 25.79 17.81
N ILE A 545 -22.07 24.71 17.28
CA ILE A 545 -21.33 23.80 16.40
C ILE A 545 -21.49 24.34 14.98
N ASP A 546 -20.48 25.05 14.47
CA ASP A 546 -20.50 25.53 13.09
C ASP A 546 -20.06 24.40 12.14
N ALA A 547 -20.93 24.01 11.20
CA ALA A 547 -20.61 23.04 10.16
C ALA A 547 -19.47 23.49 9.23
N ASN A 548 -19.19 24.80 9.15
CA ASN A 548 -18.10 25.37 8.37
C ASN A 548 -16.73 25.20 9.04
N ASP A 549 -16.69 24.87 10.33
CA ASP A 549 -15.45 24.53 10.99
C ASP A 549 -14.95 23.16 10.51
N VAL A 550 -13.70 23.11 10.10
CA VAL A 550 -13.08 21.90 9.54
C VAL A 550 -12.11 21.31 10.56
N ILE A 551 -12.29 20.04 10.89
CA ILE A 551 -11.35 19.24 11.67
C ILE A 551 -10.72 18.19 10.75
N GLU A 552 -9.40 18.26 10.56
CA GLU A 552 -8.60 17.29 9.80
C GLU A 552 -7.58 16.67 10.76
N GLY A 553 -7.91 15.49 11.29
CA GLY A 553 -7.13 14.81 12.32
C GLY A 553 -7.02 15.65 13.61
N ARG A 554 -5.84 16.20 13.90
CA ARG A 554 -5.59 17.05 15.08
C ARG A 554 -5.64 18.55 14.80
N THR A 555 -5.90 18.94 13.55
CA THR A 555 -5.92 20.33 13.10
C THR A 555 -7.34 20.82 12.95
N VAL A 556 -7.63 21.99 13.49
CA VAL A 556 -8.92 22.68 13.38
C VAL A 556 -8.76 24.00 12.64
N ARG A 557 -9.74 24.35 11.82
CA ARG A 557 -9.87 25.64 11.14
C ARG A 557 -11.31 26.11 11.20
N GLY A 558 -11.52 27.36 11.58
CA GLY A 558 -12.86 27.92 11.72
C GLY A 558 -12.94 29.42 11.63
N VAL A 559 -14.15 29.95 11.69
CA VAL A 559 -14.43 31.40 11.64
C VAL A 559 -15.58 31.74 12.59
N VAL A 560 -15.28 32.55 13.61
CA VAL A 560 -16.33 33.14 14.46
C VAL A 560 -16.71 34.54 13.99
N ASP A 561 -18.00 34.88 14.05
CA ASP A 561 -18.51 36.26 13.90
C ASP A 561 -19.22 36.69 15.19
N ASP A 562 -20.55 36.58 15.28
CA ASP A 562 -21.35 36.99 16.45
C ASP A 562 -21.72 35.84 17.40
N HIS A 563 -20.94 34.75 17.39
CA HIS A 563 -21.14 33.53 18.18
C HIS A 563 -19.83 33.04 18.84
N LEU A 564 -19.93 31.91 19.57
CA LEU A 564 -18.82 31.23 20.20
C LEU A 564 -18.62 29.88 19.52
N ASP A 565 -17.37 29.50 19.29
CA ASP A 565 -17.00 28.12 19.00
C ASP A 565 -16.31 27.53 20.23
N ALA A 566 -16.60 26.28 20.55
CA ALA A 566 -15.90 25.56 21.61
C ALA A 566 -15.43 24.18 21.14
N TYR A 567 -14.32 23.74 21.73
CA TYR A 567 -13.67 22.48 21.41
C TYR A 567 -13.22 21.77 22.68
N TRP A 568 -13.45 20.47 22.76
CA TRP A 568 -12.78 19.60 23.73
C TRP A 568 -11.51 19.03 23.11
N PHE A 569 -10.40 18.99 23.86
CA PHE A 569 -9.13 18.45 23.35
C PHE A 569 -8.31 17.71 24.42
N GLU A 570 -7.41 16.85 23.94
CA GLU A 570 -6.41 16.15 24.75
C GLU A 570 -5.02 16.76 24.58
N GLY A 571 -4.20 16.71 25.63
CA GLY A 571 -2.83 17.18 25.60
C GLY A 571 -2.71 18.70 25.55
N GLY A 572 -1.93 19.27 24.62
CA GLY A 572 -1.68 20.70 24.53
C GLY A 572 -1.93 21.26 23.13
N ILE A 573 -2.09 22.58 23.03
CA ILE A 573 -2.12 23.28 21.74
C ILE A 573 -0.67 23.44 21.24
N GLU A 574 -0.35 22.84 20.10
CA GLU A 574 0.98 22.81 19.49
C GLU A 574 1.22 24.00 18.55
N ASP A 575 0.18 24.38 17.79
CA ASP A 575 0.17 25.59 16.96
C ASP A 575 -1.17 26.31 17.07
N PHE A 576 -1.15 27.64 16.97
CA PHE A 576 -2.34 28.47 17.05
C PHE A 576 -2.18 29.77 16.24
N THR A 577 -3.10 30.00 15.30
CA THR A 577 -3.19 31.21 14.50
C THR A 577 -4.59 31.81 14.63
N LEU A 578 -4.66 33.09 15.01
CA LEU A 578 -5.89 33.90 14.97
C LEU A 578 -5.70 35.11 14.05
N ARG A 579 -6.65 35.31 13.15
CA ARG A 579 -6.76 36.47 12.25
C ARG A 579 -8.08 37.17 12.49
N GLY A 580 -8.05 38.12 13.42
CA GLY A 580 -9.22 38.88 13.83
C GLY A 580 -9.01 39.41 15.24
N ARG A 581 -10.10 39.57 15.98
CA ARG A 581 -10.07 40.11 17.34
C ARG A 581 -10.77 39.22 18.39
N ALA A 582 -11.37 38.12 17.98
CA ALA A 582 -12.05 37.19 18.88
C ALA A 582 -11.22 36.87 20.13
N GLU A 583 -11.91 36.75 21.27
CA GLU A 583 -11.30 36.33 22.52
C GLU A 583 -11.07 34.82 22.49
N VAL A 584 -9.92 34.36 22.97
CA VAL A 584 -9.56 32.94 22.98
C VAL A 584 -9.27 32.55 24.42
N ASP A 585 -10.03 31.58 24.93
CA ASP A 585 -9.88 31.04 26.28
C ASP A 585 -9.54 29.54 26.22
N VAL A 586 -8.36 29.20 26.74
CA VAL A 586 -7.88 27.80 26.80
C VAL A 586 -7.92 27.36 28.25
N GLN A 587 -8.77 26.38 28.54
CA GLN A 587 -9.02 25.88 29.88
C GLN A 587 -8.54 24.43 30.00
N TYR A 588 -7.54 24.20 30.84
CA TYR A 588 -7.01 22.85 31.09
C TYR A 588 -7.69 22.21 32.31
N ASN A 589 -8.11 20.95 32.17
CA ASN A 589 -8.73 20.10 33.19
C ASN A 589 -10.06 20.67 33.71
N VAL A 590 -10.93 21.12 32.80
CA VAL A 590 -12.25 21.68 33.13
C VAL A 590 -13.17 20.60 33.68
N ARG A 591 -13.10 19.40 33.08
CA ARG A 591 -13.75 18.20 33.55
C ARG A 591 -12.83 17.60 34.61
N ASN A 592 -13.05 17.92 35.90
CA ASN A 592 -12.28 17.36 37.01
C ASN A 592 -12.50 15.84 37.09
N GLN A 593 -11.71 15.08 36.34
CA GLN A 593 -11.63 13.64 36.43
C GLN A 593 -10.64 13.21 37.51
#